data_AF-A0A5C9ALA3-F1
#
_entry.id   AF-A0A5C9ALA3-F1
#
_cell.length_a   1.000
_cell.length_b   1.000
_cell.length_c   1.000
_cell.angle_alpha   90.00
_cell.angle_beta   90.00
_cell.angle_gamma   90.00
#
_symmetry.space_group_name_H-M   'P 1'
#
loop_
_entity.id
_entity.type
_entity.pdbx_description
1 polymer ?
#
loop_
_entity_poly.entity_id
_entity_poly.type
_entity_poly.pdbx_seq_one_letter_code
_entity_poly.pdbx_strand_id
1 'polypeptide(L)'
;VTTVLTRIEVSPDDPAFLQPEKFIGPVYQPEEQEALEAAYGWQMKRDGKYLRRVVASPQPRKILDSEAIELLLKEGHVVICSGGGGVPVTEDGAGSEAVIDKDLAAALLAEQINADGLVILTDADAVYENWGTPQQRAIRHATPDELAPFAKADGSMGPKVTAVSGYVRSRGKPAWIGALSRIEETLAGEAGTCISL
;
A
#
# COMPACT_ATOMS: atom_id res chain seq x y z
N VAL A 1 -3.95 12.59 19.83
CA VAL A 1 -3.92 12.15 18.42
C VAL A 1 -3.62 13.37 17.56
N THR A 2 -2.64 13.30 16.66
CA THR A 2 -2.27 14.37 15.73
C THR A 2 -2.32 13.83 14.31
N THR A 3 -2.91 14.58 13.38
CA THR A 3 -2.95 14.22 11.96
C THR A 3 -1.99 15.10 11.18
N VAL A 4 -1.13 14.49 10.38
CA VAL A 4 -0.11 15.17 9.56
C VAL A 4 -0.44 14.95 8.10
N LEU A 5 -0.55 16.04 7.33
CA LEU A 5 -0.58 15.96 5.87
C LEU A 5 0.80 15.47 5.41
N THR A 6 0.82 14.41 4.60
CA THR A 6 2.06 13.72 4.25
C THR A 6 2.27 13.73 2.75
N ARG A 7 3.40 14.28 2.31
CA ARG A 7 3.88 14.25 0.93
C ARG A 7 4.88 13.13 0.78
N ILE A 8 4.78 12.42 -0.33
CA ILE A 8 5.66 11.31 -0.65
C ILE A 8 6.22 11.52 -2.06
N GLU A 9 7.54 11.54 -2.13
CA GLU A 9 8.29 11.65 -3.37
C GLU A 9 8.12 10.38 -4.22
N VAL A 10 7.86 10.57 -5.50
CA VAL A 10 7.75 9.52 -6.52
C VAL A 10 8.60 9.86 -7.74
N SER A 11 9.07 8.84 -8.46
CA SER A 11 9.83 9.04 -9.70
C SER A 11 8.94 9.62 -10.80
N PRO A 12 9.35 10.68 -11.53
CA PRO A 12 8.67 11.03 -12.78
C PRO A 12 8.80 9.92 -13.83
N ASP A 13 9.91 9.16 -13.80
CA ASP A 13 10.18 8.06 -14.73
C ASP A 13 9.64 6.69 -14.25
N ASP A 14 8.75 6.67 -13.25
CA ASP A 14 8.18 5.40 -12.79
C ASP A 14 7.39 4.72 -13.95
N PRO A 15 7.65 3.45 -14.28
CA PRO A 15 6.93 2.74 -15.34
C PRO A 15 5.40 2.75 -15.17
N ALA A 16 4.89 2.91 -13.94
CA ALA A 16 3.46 3.01 -13.67
C ALA A 16 2.80 4.22 -14.36
N PHE A 17 3.56 5.27 -14.72
CA PHE A 17 3.04 6.40 -15.49
C PHE A 17 2.82 6.05 -16.97
N LEU A 18 3.57 5.10 -17.52
CA LEU A 18 3.39 4.62 -18.89
C LEU A 18 2.17 3.70 -19.03
N GLN A 19 1.87 2.94 -17.98
CA GLN A 19 0.72 2.02 -17.95
C GLN A 19 -0.09 2.17 -16.65
N PRO A 20 -0.91 3.22 -16.52
CA PRO A 20 -1.83 3.40 -15.40
C PRO A 20 -2.82 2.23 -15.25
N GLU A 21 -2.92 1.67 -14.05
CA GLU A 21 -3.81 0.54 -13.77
C GLU A 21 -4.75 0.78 -12.58
N LYS A 22 -4.47 1.80 -11.76
CA LYS A 22 -5.25 2.02 -10.54
C LYS A 22 -6.54 2.74 -10.85
N PHE A 23 -7.66 2.03 -10.78
CA PHE A 23 -8.99 2.61 -10.95
C PHE A 23 -9.34 3.59 -9.82
N ILE A 24 -9.83 4.78 -10.19
CA ILE A 24 -10.28 5.83 -9.28
C ILE A 24 -11.60 6.46 -9.75
N GLY A 25 -12.26 7.17 -8.84
CA GLY A 25 -13.46 7.95 -9.15
C GLY A 25 -14.69 7.10 -9.52
N PRO A 26 -15.73 7.76 -10.08
CA PRO A 26 -16.99 7.11 -10.43
C PRO A 26 -16.86 6.25 -11.69
N VAL A 27 -17.93 5.51 -11.98
CA VAL A 27 -18.11 4.75 -13.22
C VAL A 27 -18.75 5.62 -14.31
N TYR A 28 -18.36 5.38 -15.56
CA TYR A 28 -18.83 6.06 -16.77
C TYR A 28 -19.33 5.04 -17.79
N GLN A 29 -20.16 5.47 -18.73
CA GLN A 29 -20.58 4.64 -19.85
C GLN A 29 -19.49 4.57 -20.92
N PRO A 30 -19.37 3.45 -21.66
CA PRO A 30 -18.38 3.30 -22.73
C PRO A 30 -18.40 4.42 -23.78
N GLU A 31 -19.57 4.99 -24.06
CA GLU A 31 -19.77 6.04 -25.05
C GLU A 31 -19.19 7.40 -24.60
N GLU A 32 -18.90 7.56 -23.31
CA GLU A 32 -18.34 8.80 -22.75
C GLU A 32 -16.81 8.86 -22.87
N GLN A 33 -16.14 7.78 -23.29
CA GLN A 33 -14.69 7.66 -23.28
C GLN A 33 -13.98 8.79 -24.02
N GLU A 34 -14.27 8.94 -25.31
CA GLU A 34 -13.58 9.90 -26.18
C GLU A 34 -13.76 11.33 -25.68
N ALA A 35 -14.94 11.68 -25.15
CA ALA A 35 -15.23 13.00 -24.62
C ALA A 35 -14.41 13.29 -23.35
N LEU A 36 -14.29 12.32 -22.43
CA LEU A 36 -13.52 12.46 -21.19
C LEU A 36 -12.01 12.52 -21.45
N GLU A 37 -11.51 11.67 -22.36
CA GLU A 37 -10.10 11.66 -22.76
C GLU A 37 -9.72 12.97 -23.47
N ALA A 38 -10.58 13.50 -24.35
CA ALA A 38 -10.34 14.77 -25.03
C ALA A 38 -10.41 15.99 -24.08
N ALA A 39 -11.35 15.97 -23.14
CA ALA A 39 -11.56 17.10 -22.22
C ALA A 39 -10.47 17.21 -21.15
N TYR A 40 -10.00 16.08 -20.62
CA TYR A 40 -9.15 16.05 -19.43
C TYR A 40 -7.82 15.33 -19.62
N GLY A 41 -7.57 14.71 -20.77
CA GLY A 41 -6.38 13.89 -20.99
C GLY A 41 -6.33 12.65 -20.10
N TRP A 42 -7.47 12.20 -19.58
CA TRP A 42 -7.54 11.02 -18.72
C TRP A 42 -7.22 9.75 -19.51
N GLN A 43 -6.75 8.73 -18.79
CA GLN A 43 -6.72 7.37 -19.30
C GLN A 43 -7.88 6.61 -18.69
N MET A 44 -8.68 5.97 -19.53
CA MET A 44 -9.87 5.23 -19.11
C MET A 44 -9.66 3.73 -19.40
N LYS A 45 -10.06 2.85 -18.47
CA LYS A 45 -10.08 1.40 -18.69
C LYS A 45 -11.46 0.85 -18.36
N ARG A 46 -11.79 -0.30 -18.96
CA ARG A 46 -13.03 -1.04 -18.66
C ARG A 46 -12.98 -1.61 -17.25
N ASP A 47 -14.04 -1.37 -16.49
CA ASP A 47 -14.35 -1.98 -15.21
C ASP A 47 -15.72 -2.67 -15.33
N GLY A 48 -15.68 -3.95 -15.72
CA GLY A 48 -16.88 -4.71 -16.09
C GLY A 48 -17.59 -4.12 -17.31
N LYS A 49 -18.85 -3.69 -17.12
CA LYS A 49 -19.66 -3.06 -18.18
C LYS A 49 -19.47 -1.55 -18.30
N TYR A 50 -18.72 -0.95 -17.39
CA TYR A 50 -18.49 0.49 -17.34
C TYR A 50 -17.04 0.83 -17.67
N LEU A 51 -16.75 2.13 -17.73
CA LEU A 51 -15.41 2.69 -17.74
C LEU A 51 -15.11 3.36 -16.41
N ARG A 52 -13.83 3.40 -16.04
CA ARG A 52 -13.32 4.19 -14.91
C ARG A 52 -11.99 4.81 -15.29
N ARG A 53 -11.73 5.99 -14.71
CA ARG A 53 -10.41 6.63 -14.80
C ARG A 53 -9.38 5.74 -14.13
N VAL A 54 -8.25 5.56 -14.79
CA VAL A 54 -7.07 4.94 -14.20
C VAL A 54 -5.98 5.99 -14.01
N VAL A 55 -5.23 5.85 -12.93
CA VAL A 55 -4.04 6.67 -12.64
C VAL A 55 -2.86 5.77 -12.31
N ALA A 56 -1.67 6.36 -12.38
CA ALA A 56 -0.44 5.67 -12.03
C ALA A 56 -0.44 5.29 -10.55
N SER A 57 0.21 4.17 -10.24
CA SER A 57 0.50 3.74 -8.87
C SER A 57 2.02 3.56 -8.70
N PRO A 58 2.79 4.66 -8.70
CA PRO A 58 4.24 4.61 -8.64
C PRO A 58 4.75 4.12 -7.28
N GLN A 59 5.99 3.67 -7.26
CA GLN A 59 6.67 3.28 -6.02
C GLN A 59 6.98 4.52 -5.17
N PRO A 60 6.68 4.50 -3.85
CA PRO A 60 7.06 5.59 -2.96
C PRO A 60 8.57 5.56 -2.73
N ARG A 61 9.25 6.71 -2.85
CA ARG A 61 10.71 6.82 -2.66
C ARG A 61 11.08 7.41 -1.31
N LYS A 62 10.42 8.51 -0.92
CA LYS A 62 10.76 9.24 0.30
C LYS A 62 9.54 9.95 0.88
N ILE A 63 9.30 9.78 2.18
CA ILE A 63 8.32 10.60 2.89
C ILE A 63 9.00 11.89 3.31
N LEU A 64 8.53 13.02 2.76
CA LEU A 64 9.17 14.33 2.99
C LEU A 64 8.91 14.88 4.40
N ASP A 65 7.81 14.45 5.00
CA ASP A 65 7.35 14.93 6.32
C ASP A 65 7.72 13.95 7.47
N SER A 66 8.65 13.02 7.23
CA SER A 66 9.06 12.00 8.20
C SER A 66 9.68 12.58 9.48
N GLU A 67 10.52 13.61 9.37
CA GLU A 67 11.13 14.28 10.53
C GLU A 67 10.07 14.88 11.49
N ALA A 68 9.01 15.47 10.93
CA ALA A 68 7.90 16.01 11.71
C ALA A 68 7.11 14.88 12.41
N ILE A 69 6.91 13.76 11.72
CA ILE A 69 6.26 12.56 12.29
C ILE A 69 7.09 12.03 13.46
N GLU A 70 8.40 11.88 13.30
CA GLU A 70 9.29 11.42 14.37
C GLU A 70 9.29 12.34 15.58
N LEU A 71 9.29 13.67 15.38
CA LEU A 71 9.23 14.64 16.47
C LEU A 71 7.94 14.47 17.28
N LEU A 72 6.79 14.34 16.61
CA LEU A 72 5.51 14.14 17.28
C LEU A 72 5.47 12.81 18.05
N LEU A 73 6.04 11.74 17.48
CA LEU A 73 6.15 10.45 18.16
C LEU A 73 7.01 10.54 19.43
N LYS A 74 8.13 11.28 19.38
CA LYS A 74 9.00 11.52 20.56
C LYS A 74 8.28 12.26 21.68
N GLU A 75 7.35 13.14 21.36
CA GLU A 75 6.50 13.86 22.33
C GLU A 75 5.29 13.03 22.80
N GLY A 76 5.21 11.74 22.45
CA GLY A 76 4.16 10.82 22.92
C GLY A 76 2.83 10.94 22.18
N HIS A 77 2.80 11.59 21.01
CA HIS A 77 1.59 11.65 20.21
C HIS A 77 1.33 10.32 19.47
N VAL A 78 0.05 9.93 19.41
CA VAL A 78 -0.43 9.01 18.36
C VAL A 78 -0.60 9.80 17.07
N VAL A 79 0.19 9.46 16.04
CA VAL A 79 0.24 10.20 14.77
C VAL A 79 -0.52 9.46 13.67
N ILE A 80 -1.43 10.16 12.99
CA ILE A 80 -2.09 9.72 11.77
C ILE A 80 -1.42 10.45 10.60
N CYS A 81 -0.89 9.71 9.63
CA CYS A 81 -0.15 10.24 8.49
C CYS A 81 -0.35 9.34 7.26
N SER A 82 0.22 9.72 6.11
CA SER A 82 0.16 8.97 4.85
C SER A 82 -1.26 8.57 4.44
N GLY A 83 -2.25 9.41 4.77
CA GLY A 83 -3.65 9.16 4.44
C GLY A 83 -3.84 8.91 2.94
N GLY A 84 -4.50 7.80 2.59
CA GLY A 84 -4.69 7.40 1.19
C GLY A 84 -3.42 6.99 0.44
N GLY A 85 -2.29 6.78 1.12
CA GLY A 85 -0.97 6.56 0.52
C GLY A 85 -0.10 7.82 0.49
N GLY A 86 -0.59 8.96 0.99
CA GLY A 86 0.12 10.25 0.94
C GLY A 86 -0.10 11.01 -0.36
N VAL A 87 0.32 12.28 -0.38
CA VAL A 87 0.24 13.16 -1.56
C VAL A 87 1.48 12.92 -2.43
N PRO A 88 1.34 12.36 -3.64
CA PRO A 88 2.48 12.13 -4.52
C PRO A 88 3.04 13.45 -5.05
N VAL A 89 4.35 13.63 -4.89
CA VAL A 89 5.09 14.77 -5.42
C VAL A 89 6.34 14.30 -6.16
N THR A 90 6.77 15.04 -7.16
CA THR A 90 8.05 14.84 -7.84
C THR A 90 9.20 15.45 -7.02
N GLU A 91 10.45 15.16 -7.40
CA GLU A 91 11.66 15.63 -6.68
C GLU A 91 11.75 17.16 -6.56
N ASP A 92 11.19 17.90 -7.52
CA ASP A 92 11.09 19.36 -7.51
C ASP A 92 9.89 19.90 -6.69
N GLY A 93 9.10 19.01 -6.08
CA GLY A 93 7.97 19.33 -5.21
C GLY A 93 6.65 19.58 -5.93
N ALA A 94 6.58 19.40 -7.25
CA ALA A 94 5.33 19.50 -7.98
C ALA A 94 4.40 18.31 -7.66
N GLY A 95 3.09 18.57 -7.56
CA GLY A 95 2.10 17.51 -7.35
C GLY A 95 1.96 16.64 -8.59
N SER A 96 1.84 15.32 -8.39
CA SER A 96 1.60 14.35 -9.46
C SER A 96 0.21 13.74 -9.34
N GLU A 97 -0.51 13.55 -10.45
CA GLU A 97 -1.79 12.84 -10.45
C GLU A 97 -1.58 11.32 -10.41
N ALA A 98 -1.33 10.80 -9.21
CA ALA A 98 -1.10 9.39 -8.97
C ALA A 98 -1.74 8.93 -7.65
N VAL A 99 -1.79 7.62 -7.44
CA VAL A 99 -2.20 7.03 -6.14
C VAL A 99 -1.11 6.08 -5.69
N ILE A 100 -0.41 6.45 -4.62
CA ILE A 100 0.59 5.59 -3.99
C ILE A 100 -0.13 4.48 -3.23
N ASP A 101 0.37 3.25 -3.31
CA ASP A 101 -0.16 2.15 -2.52
C ASP A 101 0.09 2.39 -1.02
N LYS A 102 -0.98 2.32 -0.23
CA LYS A 102 -0.94 2.60 1.21
C LYS A 102 -0.08 1.62 2.00
N ASP A 103 0.01 0.36 1.57
CA ASP A 103 0.78 -0.67 2.27
C ASP A 103 2.28 -0.44 1.98
N LEU A 104 2.64 -0.08 0.74
CA LEU A 104 4.00 0.35 0.39
C LEU A 104 4.40 1.65 1.09
N ALA A 105 3.50 2.64 1.17
CA ALA A 105 3.75 3.89 1.90
C ALA A 105 3.94 3.64 3.40
N ALA A 106 3.17 2.73 3.99
CA ALA A 106 3.32 2.34 5.40
C ALA A 106 4.65 1.61 5.64
N ALA A 107 5.06 0.72 4.74
CA ALA A 107 6.36 0.07 4.79
C ALA A 107 7.51 1.09 4.72
N LEU A 108 7.46 2.03 3.76
CA LEU A 108 8.46 3.09 3.65
C LEU A 108 8.52 3.96 4.91
N LEU A 109 7.36 4.32 5.49
CA LEU A 109 7.33 5.08 6.73
C LEU A 109 8.01 4.30 7.86
N ALA A 110 7.64 3.03 8.04
CA ALA A 110 8.20 2.16 9.06
C ALA A 110 9.71 2.00 8.93
N GLU A 111 10.23 1.94 7.69
CA GLU A 111 11.67 1.95 7.43
C GLU A 111 12.32 3.27 7.85
N GLN A 112 11.76 4.40 7.44
CA GLN A 112 12.33 5.72 7.68
C GLN A 112 12.34 6.12 9.17
N ILE A 113 11.29 5.76 9.91
CA ILE A 113 11.21 6.04 11.35
C ILE A 113 11.86 4.96 12.22
N ASN A 114 12.50 3.95 11.61
CA ASN A 114 13.08 2.80 12.30
C ASN A 114 12.09 2.12 13.26
N ALA A 115 10.89 1.81 12.77
CA ALA A 115 9.87 1.13 13.56
C ALA A 115 10.37 -0.25 14.04
N ASP A 116 9.87 -0.70 15.19
CA ASP A 116 10.16 -2.05 15.70
C ASP A 116 9.35 -3.13 14.99
N GLY A 117 8.31 -2.74 14.24
CA GLY A 117 7.49 -3.64 13.46
C GLY A 117 6.47 -2.91 12.60
N LEU A 118 5.89 -3.63 11.64
CA LEU A 118 4.87 -3.11 10.72
C LEU A 118 3.63 -4.00 10.76
N VAL A 119 2.44 -3.42 10.92
CA VAL A 119 1.17 -4.16 10.91
C VAL A 119 0.29 -3.65 9.77
N ILE A 120 -0.12 -4.55 8.89
CA ILE A 120 -1.10 -4.29 7.83
C ILE A 120 -2.41 -4.98 8.21
N LEU A 121 -3.44 -4.16 8.46
CA LEU A 121 -4.77 -4.63 8.82
C LEU A 121 -5.68 -4.65 7.59
N THR A 122 -6.41 -5.74 7.40
CA THR A 122 -7.25 -6.00 6.23
C THR A 122 -8.49 -6.83 6.61
N ASP A 123 -9.38 -7.08 5.66
CA ASP A 123 -10.59 -7.89 5.90
C ASP A 123 -10.30 -9.41 5.98
N ALA A 124 -9.17 -9.85 5.41
CA ALA A 124 -8.68 -11.21 5.56
C ALA A 124 -7.94 -11.39 6.89
N ASP A 125 -8.14 -12.51 7.57
CA ASP A 125 -7.54 -12.78 8.88
C ASP A 125 -6.12 -13.35 8.81
N ALA A 126 -5.61 -13.67 7.62
CA ALA A 126 -4.24 -14.12 7.34
C ALA A 126 -3.96 -14.12 5.82
N VAL A 127 -2.71 -14.38 5.45
CA VAL A 127 -2.33 -14.88 4.12
C VAL A 127 -2.66 -16.37 4.05
N TYR A 128 -3.16 -16.84 2.90
CA TYR A 128 -3.60 -18.22 2.70
C TYR A 128 -2.91 -18.89 1.51
N GLU A 129 -2.49 -20.13 1.70
CA GLU A 129 -2.30 -21.08 0.60
C GLU A 129 -3.66 -21.51 0.05
N ASN A 130 -3.72 -21.80 -1.26
CA ASN A 130 -4.91 -22.33 -1.94
C ASN A 130 -6.20 -21.53 -1.65
N TRP A 131 -6.08 -20.20 -1.57
CA TRP A 131 -7.18 -19.30 -1.24
C TRP A 131 -8.45 -19.57 -2.08
N GLY A 132 -9.61 -19.61 -1.42
CA GLY A 132 -10.90 -19.81 -2.08
C GLY A 132 -11.22 -21.26 -2.44
N THR A 133 -10.37 -22.22 -2.02
CA THR A 133 -10.59 -23.66 -2.22
C THR A 133 -10.86 -24.38 -0.89
N PRO A 134 -11.42 -25.61 -0.91
CA PRO A 134 -11.54 -26.43 0.30
C PRO A 134 -10.19 -26.80 0.95
N GLN A 135 -9.08 -26.65 0.23
CA GLN A 135 -7.72 -26.91 0.71
C GLN A 135 -7.03 -25.64 1.21
N GLN A 136 -7.75 -24.52 1.37
CA GLN A 136 -7.15 -23.28 1.83
C GLN A 136 -6.56 -23.43 3.24
N ARG A 137 -5.34 -22.93 3.44
CA ARG A 137 -4.62 -23.03 4.71
C ARG A 137 -3.99 -21.69 5.07
N ALA A 138 -4.30 -21.22 6.28
CA ALA A 138 -3.72 -19.98 6.79
C ALA A 138 -2.21 -20.17 7.05
N ILE A 139 -1.41 -19.24 6.55
CA ILE A 139 0.01 -19.13 6.83
C ILE A 139 0.14 -18.30 8.11
N ARG A 140 0.53 -18.94 9.22
CA ARG A 140 0.66 -18.25 10.52
C ARG A 140 2.02 -17.59 10.71
N HIS A 141 3.06 -18.22 10.17
CA HIS A 141 4.42 -17.71 10.18
C HIS A 141 5.06 -18.02 8.83
N ALA A 142 5.81 -17.07 8.29
CA ALA A 142 6.59 -17.27 7.08
C ALA A 142 7.76 -16.29 6.98
N THR A 143 8.79 -16.70 6.25
CA THR A 143 9.85 -15.80 5.80
C THR A 143 9.41 -15.04 4.54
N PRO A 144 10.08 -13.91 4.21
CA PRO A 144 9.87 -13.23 2.93
C PRO A 144 10.09 -14.13 1.70
N ASP A 145 10.94 -15.15 1.79
CA ASP A 145 11.19 -16.10 0.69
C ASP A 145 10.02 -17.08 0.52
N GLU A 146 9.47 -17.60 1.62
CA GLU A 146 8.28 -18.46 1.61
C GLU A 146 7.03 -17.72 1.10
N LEU A 147 6.95 -16.40 1.33
CA LEU A 147 5.84 -15.58 0.83
C LEU A 147 6.02 -15.04 -0.59
N ALA A 148 7.20 -15.19 -1.21
CA ALA A 148 7.46 -14.68 -2.56
C ALA A 148 6.41 -15.11 -3.61
N PRO A 149 5.87 -16.35 -3.61
CA PRO A 149 4.82 -16.75 -4.55
C PRO A 149 3.49 -15.97 -4.43
N PHE A 150 3.26 -15.30 -3.30
CA PHE A 150 2.03 -14.55 -3.01
C PHE A 150 2.16 -13.06 -3.36
N ALA A 151 3.37 -12.56 -3.62
CA ALA A 151 3.66 -11.17 -3.97
C ALA A 151 3.26 -10.82 -5.42
N LYS A 152 1.97 -10.92 -5.75
CA LYS A 152 1.41 -10.68 -7.09
C LYS A 152 0.82 -9.27 -7.21
N ALA A 153 0.80 -8.70 -8.41
CA ALA A 153 0.10 -7.43 -8.67
C ALA A 153 -1.42 -7.66 -8.84
N ASP A 154 -2.09 -8.18 -7.80
CA ASP A 154 -3.51 -8.55 -7.83
C ASP A 154 -4.46 -7.46 -7.30
N GLY A 155 -3.90 -6.34 -6.81
CA GLY A 155 -4.64 -5.23 -6.22
C GLY A 155 -5.25 -5.52 -4.84
N SER A 156 -4.90 -6.65 -4.21
CA SER A 156 -5.45 -7.08 -2.92
C SER A 156 -4.36 -7.58 -1.97
N MET A 157 -4.06 -8.88 -1.94
CA MET A 157 -3.14 -9.48 -0.98
C MET A 157 -1.69 -9.34 -1.43
N GLY A 158 -1.42 -9.41 -2.72
CA GLY A 158 -0.06 -9.40 -3.20
C GLY A 158 0.71 -8.09 -2.93
N PRO A 159 0.13 -6.88 -3.08
CA PRO A 159 0.76 -5.65 -2.64
C PRO A 159 1.11 -5.63 -1.15
N LYS A 160 0.25 -6.23 -0.29
CA LYS A 160 0.50 -6.36 1.15
C LYS A 160 1.71 -7.22 1.43
N VAL A 161 1.76 -8.38 0.79
CA VAL A 161 2.88 -9.32 0.90
C VAL A 161 4.17 -8.66 0.42
N THR A 162 4.15 -7.95 -0.71
CA THR A 162 5.30 -7.20 -1.23
C THR A 162 5.79 -6.16 -0.21
N ALA A 163 4.89 -5.36 0.35
CA ALA A 163 5.22 -4.31 1.31
C ALA A 163 5.87 -4.87 2.59
N VAL A 164 5.23 -5.85 3.24
CA VAL A 164 5.76 -6.43 4.49
C VAL A 164 7.05 -7.21 4.24
N SER A 165 7.17 -7.91 3.10
CA SER A 165 8.39 -8.65 2.76
C SER A 165 9.57 -7.71 2.50
N GLY A 166 9.34 -6.58 1.83
CA GLY A 166 10.34 -5.53 1.62
C GLY A 166 10.85 -4.97 2.94
N TYR A 167 9.94 -4.56 3.82
CA TYR A 167 10.24 -4.05 5.16
C TYR A 167 11.04 -5.05 6.01
N VAL A 168 10.63 -6.31 6.05
CA VAL A 168 11.31 -7.35 6.83
C VAL A 168 12.74 -7.57 6.31
N ARG A 169 12.93 -7.60 4.98
CA ARG A 169 14.26 -7.73 4.37
C ARG A 169 15.15 -6.51 4.64
N SER A 170 14.59 -5.30 4.62
CA SER A 170 15.35 -4.06 4.76
C SER A 170 15.72 -3.75 6.22
N ARG A 171 14.84 -4.08 7.18
CA ARG A 171 15.03 -3.74 8.61
C ARG A 171 15.39 -4.93 9.49
N GLY A 172 15.13 -6.16 9.06
CA GLY A 172 15.24 -7.35 9.91
C GLY A 172 14.26 -7.34 11.09
N LYS A 173 13.21 -6.52 11.02
CA LYS A 173 12.16 -6.39 12.03
C LYS A 173 10.89 -7.12 11.56
N PRO A 174 10.10 -7.68 12.48
CA PRO A 174 8.90 -8.43 12.12
C PRO A 174 7.81 -7.55 11.52
N ALA A 175 6.97 -8.15 10.68
CA ALA A 175 5.75 -7.54 10.18
C ALA A 175 4.58 -8.50 10.26
N TRP A 176 3.36 -7.98 10.25
CA TRP A 176 2.14 -8.76 10.37
C TRP A 176 1.11 -8.35 9.33
N ILE A 177 0.36 -9.34 8.83
CA ILE A 177 -0.88 -9.14 8.06
C ILE A 177 -2.01 -9.83 8.83
N GLY A 178 -3.11 -9.13 9.10
CA GLY A 178 -4.22 -9.72 9.84
C GLY A 178 -5.50 -8.89 9.82
N ALA A 179 -6.52 -9.39 10.51
CA ALA A 179 -7.80 -8.72 10.64
C ALA A 179 -7.76 -7.62 11.73
N LEU A 180 -8.36 -6.46 11.45
CA LEU A 180 -8.50 -5.38 12.43
C LEU A 180 -9.15 -5.85 13.74
N SER A 181 -10.14 -6.73 13.64
CA SER A 181 -10.86 -7.30 14.80
C SER A 181 -10.02 -8.21 15.68
N ARG A 182 -8.83 -8.63 15.23
CA ARG A 182 -7.95 -9.59 15.92
C ARG A 182 -6.54 -9.03 16.13
N ILE A 183 -6.38 -7.71 16.16
CA ILE A 183 -5.06 -7.06 16.22
C ILE A 183 -4.20 -7.53 17.41
N GLU A 184 -4.79 -7.68 18.60
CA GLU A 184 -4.08 -8.15 19.80
C GLU A 184 -3.55 -9.58 19.61
N GLU A 185 -4.41 -10.48 19.11
CA GLU A 185 -4.06 -11.86 18.81
C GLU A 185 -3.02 -11.96 17.68
N THR A 186 -3.09 -11.07 16.68
CA THR A 186 -2.10 -10.99 15.60
C THR A 186 -0.73 -10.60 16.15
N LEU A 187 -0.66 -9.60 17.02
CA LEU A 187 0.58 -9.18 17.66
C LEU A 187 1.13 -10.23 18.64
N ALA A 188 0.26 -11.02 19.26
CA ALA A 188 0.64 -12.17 20.09
C ALA A 188 1.10 -13.41 19.29
N GLY A 189 0.91 -13.42 17.96
CA GLY A 189 1.21 -14.56 17.09
C GLY A 189 0.16 -15.68 17.10
N GLU A 190 -1.03 -15.41 17.65
CA GLU A 190 -2.16 -16.35 17.77
C GLU A 190 -3.13 -16.24 16.58
N ALA A 191 -3.07 -15.13 15.84
CA ALA A 191 -3.84 -14.86 14.62
C ALA A 191 -2.96 -14.19 13.55
N GLY A 192 -3.53 -13.92 12.38
CA GLY A 192 -2.76 -13.27 11.31
C GLY A 192 -1.72 -14.17 10.67
N THR A 193 -0.83 -13.51 9.94
CA THR A 193 0.43 -14.01 9.41
C THR A 193 1.54 -13.14 9.98
N CYS A 194 2.49 -13.74 10.69
CA CYS A 194 3.74 -13.12 11.09
C CYS A 194 4.80 -13.35 10.02
N ILE A 195 5.52 -12.30 9.64
CA ILE A 195 6.61 -12.32 8.67
C ILE A 195 7.89 -11.89 9.38
N SER A 196 8.89 -12.76 9.39
CA SER A 196 10.21 -12.47 9.97
C SER A 196 11.34 -13.16 9.19
N LEU A 197 12.59 -12.74 9.42
CA LEU A 197 13.78 -13.46 8.95
C LEU A 197 14.06 -14.70 9.81
#